data_AF-W4VMV6-F1
#
_entry.id   AF-W4VMV6-F1
#
_cell.length_a   1.000
_cell.length_b   1.000
_cell.length_c   1.000
_cell.angle_alpha   90.00
_cell.angle_beta   90.00
_cell.angle_gamma   90.00
#
_symmetry.space_group_name_H-M   'P 1'
#
loop_
_entity.id
_entity.type
_entity.pdbx_description
1 polymer ?
#
loop_
_entity_poly.entity_id
_entity_poly.type
_entity_poly.pdbx_seq_one_letter_code
_entity_poly.pdbx_strand_id
1 'polypeptide(L)'
;MMEELMYCEGCGAEIQTKEKTKSGFVPRSALDSEHIICQRCFRLKHYNEVQDVEYSDDDYLRMINKISDTNSLVVKIVDIFDFNGSFISGFQRLTGNNPIILIGNKVDLLPKSTNKSKLIHWMKKTASEFGLTVQDVFLASAEKGLGFDIIEKEIEERRNGKDVYVVGCTNVGKSTFINQLINRSSGVKNAITTSYFPGTTLGFIQIPLDRKSNMYDTPGVVNRRQLVHYVSDKDLKVITPKKEIKPKVYQLQDKQTLFFGGFARFDFEKGMKQSFVCYLSND
;
A
#
# COMPACT_ATOMS: atom_id res chain seq x y z
N MET A 1 -11.04 43.98 -4.94
CA MET A 1 -11.01 43.37 -3.60
C MET A 1 -10.10 42.16 -3.69
N MET A 2 -8.97 42.17 -2.98
CA MET A 2 -8.14 40.97 -2.86
C MET A 2 -8.97 39.89 -2.16
N GLU A 3 -9.19 38.75 -2.80
CA GLU A 3 -9.66 37.56 -2.10
C GLU A 3 -8.53 37.18 -1.13
N GLU A 4 -8.79 37.29 0.18
CA GLU A 4 -7.87 36.77 1.18
C GLU A 4 -7.74 35.27 0.96
N LEU A 5 -6.53 34.86 0.55
CA LEU A 5 -6.18 33.45 0.39
C LEU A 5 -6.20 32.81 1.79
N MET A 6 -7.26 32.06 2.07
CA MET A 6 -7.39 31.27 3.29
C MET A 6 -6.63 29.96 3.12
N TYR A 7 -5.93 29.51 4.17
CA TYR A 7 -5.16 28.26 4.17
C TYR A 7 -5.67 27.32 5.26
N CYS A 8 -5.64 26.02 4.97
CA CYS A 8 -5.99 24.99 5.93
C CYS A 8 -4.98 24.95 7.09
N GLU A 9 -5.45 25.07 8.33
CA GLU A 9 -4.58 24.98 9.52
C GLU A 9 -3.92 23.60 9.70
N GLY A 10 -4.50 22.55 9.11
CA GLY A 10 -3.99 21.18 9.24
C GLY A 10 -2.90 20.82 8.22
N CYS A 11 -3.02 21.25 6.96
CA CYS A 11 -2.12 20.86 5.87
C CYS A 11 -1.53 22.00 5.05
N GLY A 12 -1.88 23.26 5.35
CA GLY A 12 -1.40 24.44 4.64
C GLY A 12 -1.90 24.58 3.19
N ALA A 13 -2.84 23.74 2.74
CA ALA A 13 -3.43 23.87 1.41
C ALA A 13 -4.35 25.09 1.32
N GLU A 14 -4.33 25.78 0.18
CA GLU A 14 -5.27 26.88 -0.13
C GLU A 14 -6.71 26.37 -0.10
N ILE A 15 -7.57 27.06 0.64
CA ILE A 15 -8.97 26.67 0.83
C ILE A 15 -9.76 26.93 -0.45
N GLN A 16 -10.49 25.91 -0.88
CA GLN A 16 -11.40 25.99 -2.02
C GLN A 16 -12.71 25.26 -1.73
N THR A 17 -13.79 25.67 -2.40
CA THR A 17 -15.13 25.08 -2.22
C THR A 17 -15.71 24.48 -3.49
N LYS A 18 -14.91 24.38 -4.56
CA LYS A 18 -15.34 24.02 -5.92
C LYS A 18 -15.19 22.53 -6.21
N GLU A 19 -14.03 21.95 -5.88
CA GLU A 19 -13.67 20.59 -6.26
C GLU A 19 -13.47 19.69 -5.03
N LYS A 20 -14.46 18.85 -4.73
CA LYS A 20 -14.45 17.97 -3.55
C LYS A 20 -13.27 17.00 -3.47
N THR A 21 -12.69 16.63 -4.62
CA THR A 21 -11.58 15.67 -4.73
C THR A 21 -10.21 16.33 -4.67
N LYS A 22 -10.11 17.66 -4.77
CA LYS A 22 -8.83 18.37 -4.72
C LYS A 22 -8.48 18.82 -3.30
N SER A 23 -7.17 19.00 -3.08
CA SER A 23 -6.65 19.52 -1.81
C SER A 23 -7.30 20.86 -1.44
N GLY A 24 -7.44 21.11 -0.14
CA GLY A 24 -8.04 22.35 0.35
C GLY A 24 -9.57 22.43 0.28
N PHE A 25 -10.26 21.37 -0.14
CA PHE A 25 -11.73 21.39 -0.18
C PHE A 25 -12.34 21.60 1.20
N VAL A 26 -13.22 22.58 1.34
CA VAL A 26 -14.07 22.83 2.51
C VAL A 26 -15.51 23.01 2.03
N PRO A 27 -16.52 22.39 2.66
CA PRO A 27 -17.92 22.72 2.36
C PRO A 27 -18.21 24.17 2.75
N ARG A 28 -19.02 24.91 1.98
CA ARG A 28 -19.30 26.34 2.23
C ARG A 28 -19.75 26.65 3.65
N SER A 29 -20.45 25.72 4.30
CA SER A 29 -20.91 25.83 5.70
C SER A 29 -19.79 25.86 6.75
N ALA A 30 -18.56 25.52 6.38
CA ALA A 30 -17.40 25.46 7.28
C ALA A 30 -16.37 26.57 7.00
N LEU A 31 -16.70 27.53 6.11
CA LEU A 31 -15.85 28.71 5.86
C LEU A 31 -15.86 29.70 7.02
N ASP A 32 -16.97 29.77 7.77
CA ASP A 32 -17.13 30.72 8.88
C ASP A 32 -16.61 30.15 10.23
N SER A 33 -15.90 29.02 10.19
CA SER A 33 -15.34 28.42 11.41
C SER A 33 -14.07 29.15 11.82
N GLU A 34 -13.89 29.41 13.12
CA GLU A 34 -12.63 29.96 13.66
C GLU A 34 -11.41 29.07 13.36
N HIS A 35 -11.64 27.76 13.17
CA HIS A 35 -10.60 26.79 12.83
C HIS A 35 -10.91 26.08 11.50
N ILE A 36 -10.39 26.60 10.40
CA ILE A 36 -10.68 26.07 9.07
C ILE A 36 -9.72 24.92 8.75
N ILE A 37 -10.27 23.70 8.79
CA ILE A 37 -9.58 22.49 8.33
C ILE A 37 -10.26 21.91 7.10
N CYS A 38 -9.46 21.62 6.06
CA CYS A 38 -9.97 21.01 4.84
C CYS A 38 -10.57 19.63 5.12
N GLN A 39 -11.44 19.14 4.25
CA GLN A 39 -12.12 17.86 4.39
C GLN A 39 -11.13 16.72 4.66
N ARG A 40 -9.95 16.74 4.05
CA ARG A 40 -8.89 15.76 4.31
C ARG A 40 -8.35 15.84 5.75
N CYS A 41 -8.00 17.04 6.23
CA CYS A 41 -7.53 17.23 7.61
C CYS A 41 -8.63 16.90 8.63
N PHE A 42 -9.88 17.25 8.33
CA PHE A 42 -11.03 16.87 9.14
C PHE A 42 -11.16 15.34 9.23
N ARG A 43 -11.12 14.63 8.09
CA ARG A 43 -11.24 13.17 8.07
C ARG A 43 -10.05 12.47 8.71
N LEU A 44 -8.85 13.01 8.55
CA LEU A 44 -7.67 12.52 9.25
C LEU A 44 -7.81 12.71 10.77
N LYS A 45 -8.23 13.89 11.23
CA LYS A 45 -8.36 14.22 12.65
C LYS A 45 -9.46 13.45 13.36
N HIS A 46 -10.60 13.23 12.69
CA HIS A 46 -11.79 12.63 13.32
C HIS A 46 -11.99 11.15 13.00
N TYR A 47 -11.55 10.69 11.82
CA TYR A 47 -11.78 9.32 11.36
C TYR A 47 -10.47 8.56 11.07
N ASN A 48 -9.31 9.20 11.22
CA ASN A 48 -8.01 8.64 10.83
C ASN A 48 -7.96 8.20 9.36
N GLU A 49 -8.79 8.82 8.51
CA GLU A 49 -8.92 8.52 7.09
C GLU A 49 -8.10 9.52 6.27
N VAL A 50 -7.00 9.05 5.67
CA VAL A 50 -6.26 9.82 4.66
C VAL A 50 -7.04 9.74 3.34
N GLN A 51 -7.50 10.86 2.81
CA GLN A 51 -8.02 10.88 1.43
C GLN A 51 -6.87 10.70 0.45
N ASP A 52 -7.01 9.69 -0.42
CA ASP A 52 -6.11 9.47 -1.56
C ASP A 52 -6.25 10.64 -2.52
N VAL A 53 -5.31 11.58 -2.46
CA VAL A 53 -5.13 12.55 -3.54
C VAL A 53 -4.46 11.79 -4.67
N GLU A 54 -5.00 11.87 -5.88
CA GLU A 54 -4.33 11.36 -7.07
C GLU A 54 -3.02 12.14 -7.27
N TYR A 55 -1.91 11.55 -6.81
CA TYR A 55 -0.59 12.12 -7.02
C TYR A 55 -0.14 11.87 -8.45
N SER A 56 0.59 12.84 -9.03
CA SER A 56 1.27 12.60 -10.28
C SER A 56 2.43 11.61 -10.06
N ASP A 57 2.79 10.85 -11.11
CA ASP A 57 3.95 9.96 -11.06
C ASP A 57 5.22 10.75 -10.67
N ASP A 58 5.33 12.01 -11.10
CA ASP A 58 6.47 12.90 -10.79
C ASP A 58 6.57 13.29 -9.31
N ASP A 59 5.45 13.59 -8.64
CA ASP A 59 5.45 13.92 -7.21
C ASP A 59 5.92 12.73 -6.36
N TYR A 60 5.52 11.53 -6.77
CA TYR A 60 5.97 10.29 -6.15
C TYR A 60 7.45 10.00 -6.40
N LEU A 61 7.93 10.18 -7.64
CA LEU A 61 9.34 10.01 -7.97
C LEU A 61 10.22 10.96 -7.16
N ARG A 62 9.80 12.23 -7.01
CA ARG A 62 10.49 13.22 -6.16
C ARG A 62 10.49 12.79 -4.70
N MET A 63 9.38 12.24 -4.21
CA MET A 63 9.27 11.76 -2.84
C MET A 63 10.20 10.57 -2.56
N ILE A 64 10.27 9.58 -3.46
CA ILE A 64 11.15 8.43 -3.25
C ILE A 64 12.61 8.77 -3.50
N ASN A 65 12.93 9.64 -4.45
CA ASN A 65 14.30 10.15 -4.57
C ASN A 65 14.80 10.80 -3.27
N LYS A 66 13.94 11.35 -2.41
CA LYS A 66 14.39 11.80 -1.08
C LYS A 66 14.85 10.64 -0.19
N ILE A 67 14.32 9.44 -0.39
CA ILE A 67 14.71 8.20 0.31
C ILE A 67 16.05 7.67 -0.26
N SER A 68 16.40 7.90 -1.53
CA SER A 68 17.70 7.44 -2.04
C SER A 68 18.89 8.02 -1.28
N ASP A 69 18.72 9.26 -0.79
CA ASP A 69 19.79 10.04 -0.17
C ASP A 69 19.90 9.77 1.35
N THR A 70 18.98 9.00 1.92
CA THR A 70 19.02 8.62 3.33
C THR A 70 19.86 7.36 3.55
N ASN A 71 20.24 7.14 4.81
CA ASN A 71 20.86 5.91 5.27
C ASN A 71 19.86 5.19 6.18
N SER A 72 18.96 4.42 5.58
CA SER A 72 17.75 3.91 6.21
C SER A 72 17.38 2.51 5.70
N LEU A 73 16.46 1.82 6.38
CA LEU A 73 15.87 0.57 5.89
C LEU A 73 14.60 0.88 5.09
N VAL A 74 14.45 0.30 3.91
CA VAL A 74 13.20 0.38 3.14
C VAL A 74 12.39 -0.90 3.33
N VAL A 75 11.16 -0.75 3.84
CA VAL A 75 10.19 -1.83 3.96
C VAL A 75 9.18 -1.69 2.83
N LYS A 76 9.31 -2.51 1.80
CA LYS A 76 8.41 -2.51 0.65
C LYS A 76 7.26 -3.48 0.88
N ILE A 77 6.03 -2.99 0.91
CA ILE A 77 4.81 -3.79 1.07
C ILE A 77 4.17 -4.04 -0.30
N VAL A 78 3.82 -5.29 -0.57
CA VAL A 78 3.16 -5.73 -1.79
C VAL A 78 1.97 -6.63 -1.49
N ASP A 79 0.93 -6.55 -2.32
CA ASP A 79 -0.15 -7.51 -2.31
C ASP A 79 0.29 -8.79 -3.04
N ILE A 80 0.18 -9.96 -2.40
CA ILE A 80 0.53 -11.23 -3.03
C ILE A 80 -0.40 -11.63 -4.19
N PHE A 81 -1.63 -11.11 -4.21
CA PHE A 81 -2.62 -11.38 -5.28
C PHE A 81 -2.51 -10.42 -6.44
N ASP A 82 -1.94 -9.23 -6.22
CA ASP A 82 -1.62 -8.25 -7.26
C ASP A 82 -0.16 -7.81 -7.16
N PHE A 83 0.74 -8.78 -7.28
CA PHE A 83 2.17 -8.53 -7.15
C PHE A 83 2.66 -7.59 -8.27
N ASN A 84 2.26 -7.83 -9.52
CA ASN A 84 2.65 -6.97 -10.64
C ASN A 84 2.12 -5.54 -10.50
N GLY A 85 0.87 -5.39 -10.08
CA GLY A 85 0.28 -4.07 -9.79
C GLY A 85 0.87 -3.40 -8.57
N SER A 86 1.53 -4.14 -7.67
CA SER A 86 2.25 -3.59 -6.51
C SER A 86 3.67 -3.12 -6.85
N PHE A 87 4.16 -3.33 -8.06
CA PHE A 87 5.51 -2.93 -8.49
C PHE A 87 5.49 -1.70 -9.40
N ILE A 88 6.42 -0.79 -9.11
CA ILE A 88 6.65 0.41 -9.89
C ILE A 88 8.01 0.28 -10.55
N SER A 89 8.06 0.54 -11.86
CA SER A 89 9.29 0.51 -12.63
C SER A 89 10.29 1.53 -12.08
N GLY A 90 11.56 1.12 -11.99
CA GLY A 90 12.64 2.01 -11.54
C GLY A 90 12.77 2.16 -10.02
N PHE A 91 11.93 1.50 -9.22
CA PHE A 91 11.97 1.59 -7.75
C PHE A 91 13.38 1.43 -7.15
N GLN A 92 14.16 0.46 -7.64
CA GLN A 92 15.54 0.22 -7.16
C GLN A 92 16.44 1.45 -7.32
N ARG A 93 16.29 2.21 -8.42
CA ARG A 93 17.07 3.44 -8.63
C ARG A 93 16.68 4.51 -7.63
N LEU A 94 15.39 4.58 -7.30
CA LEU A 94 14.83 5.58 -6.41
C LEU A 94 15.16 5.31 -4.94
N THR A 95 15.50 4.07 -4.57
CA THR A 95 15.93 3.73 -3.20
C THR A 95 17.45 3.78 -2.99
N GLY A 96 18.23 4.07 -4.05
CA GLY A 96 19.69 4.15 -3.96
C GLY A 96 20.32 2.87 -3.39
N ASN A 97 21.20 3.03 -2.41
CA ASN A 97 21.90 1.94 -1.72
C ASN A 97 21.20 1.45 -0.45
N ASN A 98 19.99 1.94 -0.16
CA ASN A 98 19.27 1.54 1.04
C ASN A 98 18.93 0.05 0.97
N PRO A 99 19.13 -0.72 2.06
CA PRO A 99 18.67 -2.10 2.12
C PRO A 99 17.15 -2.16 2.03
N ILE A 100 16.64 -3.14 1.29
CA ILE A 100 15.20 -3.33 1.08
C ILE A 100 14.79 -4.70 1.62
N ILE A 101 13.77 -4.73 2.46
CA ILE A 101 13.02 -5.96 2.74
C ILE A 101 11.65 -5.89 2.06
N LEU A 102 11.16 -7.03 1.59
CA LEU A 102 9.87 -7.13 0.91
C LEU A 102 8.86 -7.85 1.80
N ILE A 103 7.68 -7.27 1.97
CA ILE A 103 6.59 -7.83 2.76
C ILE A 103 5.44 -8.19 1.82
N GLY A 104 5.17 -9.49 1.67
CA GLY A 104 3.98 -10.01 0.99
C GLY A 104 2.80 -10.03 1.95
N ASN A 105 1.88 -9.09 1.79
CA ASN A 105 0.72 -8.93 2.66
C ASN A 105 -0.47 -9.78 2.19
N LYS A 106 -1.51 -9.90 3.03
CA LYS A 106 -2.78 -10.63 2.78
C LYS A 106 -2.64 -12.16 2.71
N VAL A 107 -1.62 -12.73 3.37
CA VAL A 107 -1.39 -14.19 3.32
C VAL A 107 -2.49 -15.02 3.98
N ASP A 108 -3.37 -14.40 4.76
CA ASP A 108 -4.54 -15.04 5.37
C ASP A 108 -5.63 -15.43 4.35
N LEU A 109 -5.59 -14.85 3.15
CA LEU A 109 -6.51 -15.18 2.07
C LEU A 109 -6.05 -16.40 1.26
N LEU A 110 -4.80 -16.85 1.43
CA LEU A 110 -4.30 -18.03 0.75
C LEU A 110 -4.92 -19.31 1.35
N PRO A 111 -5.15 -20.35 0.53
CA PRO A 111 -5.48 -21.67 1.04
C PRO A 111 -4.43 -22.14 2.05
N LYS A 112 -4.84 -22.77 3.15
CA LYS A 112 -3.92 -23.30 4.19
C LYS A 112 -2.89 -24.29 3.65
N SER A 113 -3.18 -24.95 2.54
CA SER A 113 -2.28 -25.88 1.84
C SER A 113 -1.15 -25.17 1.08
N THR A 114 -1.16 -23.84 0.99
CA THR A 114 -0.15 -23.08 0.24
C THR A 114 1.22 -23.21 0.89
N ASN A 115 2.21 -23.64 0.11
CA ASN A 115 3.58 -23.75 0.58
C ASN A 115 4.23 -22.34 0.65
N LYS A 116 4.41 -21.84 1.87
CA LYS A 116 4.98 -20.51 2.14
C LYS A 116 6.41 -20.35 1.60
N SER A 117 7.23 -21.39 1.65
CA SER A 117 8.61 -21.35 1.13
C SER A 117 8.64 -21.17 -0.40
N LYS A 118 7.73 -21.85 -1.13
CA LYS A 118 7.57 -21.65 -2.58
C LYS A 118 7.09 -20.24 -2.90
N LEU A 119 6.17 -19.69 -2.11
CA LEU A 119 5.68 -18.32 -2.27
C LEU A 119 6.82 -17.31 -2.08
N ILE A 120 7.60 -17.45 -1.00
CA ILE A 120 8.77 -16.60 -0.72
C ILE A 120 9.78 -16.68 -1.86
N HIS A 121 10.09 -17.89 -2.36
CA HIS A 121 11.01 -18.06 -3.48
C HIS A 121 10.48 -17.40 -4.76
N TRP A 122 9.20 -17.58 -5.08
CA TRP A 122 8.57 -16.91 -6.22
C TRP A 122 8.66 -15.40 -6.08
N MET A 123 8.32 -14.83 -4.91
CA MET A 123 8.42 -13.39 -4.68
C MET A 123 9.84 -12.86 -4.84
N LYS A 124 10.86 -13.58 -4.34
CA LYS A 124 12.28 -13.23 -4.54
C LYS A 124 12.64 -13.19 -6.02
N LYS A 125 12.25 -14.23 -6.77
CA LYS A 125 12.48 -14.33 -8.21
C LYS A 125 11.79 -13.19 -8.96
N THR A 126 10.49 -12.98 -8.73
CA THR A 126 9.71 -11.94 -9.40
C THR A 126 10.25 -10.55 -9.05
N ALA A 127 10.64 -10.28 -7.80
CA ALA A 127 11.29 -9.03 -7.42
C ALA A 127 12.58 -8.78 -8.23
N SER A 128 13.42 -9.81 -8.37
CA SER A 128 14.63 -9.73 -9.19
C SER A 128 14.34 -9.49 -10.67
N GLU A 129 13.27 -10.09 -11.22
CA GLU A 129 12.83 -9.85 -12.61
C GLU A 129 12.39 -8.40 -12.84
N PHE A 130 11.82 -7.76 -11.81
CA PHE A 130 11.53 -6.32 -11.79
C PHE A 130 12.76 -5.44 -11.49
N GLY A 131 13.96 -6.03 -11.38
CA GLY A 131 15.20 -5.31 -11.09
C GLY A 131 15.31 -4.81 -9.65
N LEU A 132 14.57 -5.42 -8.72
CA LEU A 132 14.59 -5.08 -7.29
C LEU A 132 15.46 -6.09 -6.53
N THR A 133 16.52 -5.60 -5.89
CA THR A 133 17.36 -6.41 -5.02
C THR A 133 16.86 -6.29 -3.59
N VAL A 134 16.22 -7.35 -3.11
CA VAL A 134 15.73 -7.44 -1.72
C VAL A 134 16.69 -8.26 -0.89
N GLN A 135 16.95 -7.84 0.35
CA GLN A 135 17.74 -8.64 1.28
C GLN A 135 16.97 -9.89 1.72
N ASP A 136 15.66 -9.74 1.94
CA ASP A 136 14.79 -10.85 2.28
C ASP A 136 13.32 -10.56 1.99
N VAL A 137 12.50 -11.62 2.08
CA VAL A 137 11.06 -11.56 1.88
C VAL A 137 10.35 -12.19 3.07
N PHE A 138 9.38 -11.45 3.62
CA PHE A 138 8.53 -11.90 4.71
C PHE A 138 7.06 -11.90 4.30
N LEU A 139 6.28 -12.75 4.94
CA LEU A 139 4.85 -12.91 4.69
C LEU A 139 4.07 -12.35 5.88
N ALA A 140 3.09 -11.50 5.59
CA ALA A 140 2.26 -10.84 6.59
C ALA A 140 0.77 -11.01 6.30
N SER A 141 -0.02 -11.04 7.37
CA SER A 141 -1.41 -10.58 7.31
C SER A 141 -1.53 -9.40 8.24
N ALA A 142 -1.55 -8.20 7.69
CA ALA A 142 -1.74 -6.98 8.47
C ALA A 142 -3.08 -7.00 9.23
N GLU A 143 -4.13 -7.55 8.60
CA GLU A 143 -5.46 -7.63 9.21
C GLU A 143 -5.54 -8.64 10.36
N LYS A 144 -4.85 -9.78 10.24
CA LYS A 144 -4.85 -10.84 11.28
C LYS A 144 -3.64 -10.80 12.22
N GLY A 145 -2.70 -9.88 12.00
CA GLY A 145 -1.43 -9.80 12.74
C GLY A 145 -0.45 -10.95 12.49
N LEU A 146 -0.64 -11.76 11.45
CA LEU A 146 0.22 -12.92 11.18
C LEU A 146 1.59 -12.47 10.65
N GLY A 147 2.66 -13.09 11.15
CA GLY A 147 4.04 -12.84 10.70
C GLY A 147 4.74 -11.66 11.35
N PHE A 148 4.02 -10.86 12.16
CA PHE A 148 4.55 -9.63 12.74
C PHE A 148 5.70 -9.86 13.72
N ASP A 149 5.70 -10.94 14.52
CA ASP A 149 6.80 -11.22 15.46
C ASP A 149 8.16 -11.33 14.75
N ILE A 150 8.18 -12.00 13.58
CA ILE A 150 9.39 -12.15 12.77
C ILE A 150 9.72 -10.84 12.06
N ILE A 151 8.71 -10.16 11.51
CA ILE A 151 8.91 -8.90 10.77
C ILE A 151 9.45 -7.80 11.68
N GLU A 152 8.92 -7.66 12.90
CA GLU A 152 9.39 -6.69 13.90
C GLU A 152 10.86 -6.93 14.25
N LYS A 153 11.21 -8.20 14.51
CA LYS A 153 12.59 -8.60 14.78
C LYS A 153 13.53 -8.27 13.61
N GLU A 154 13.14 -8.62 12.40
CA GLU A 154 13.97 -8.43 11.21
C GLU A 154 14.11 -6.96 10.81
N ILE A 155 13.07 -6.14 11.04
CA ILE A 155 13.14 -4.69 10.90
C ILE A 155 14.16 -4.12 11.89
N GLU A 156 14.09 -4.53 13.16
CA GLU A 156 15.01 -4.05 14.21
C GLU A 156 16.47 -4.43 13.93
N GLU A 157 16.70 -5.69 13.56
CA GLU A 157 18.04 -6.20 13.25
C GLU A 157 18.63 -5.51 12.01
N ARG A 158 17.84 -5.32 10.95
CA ARG A 158 18.32 -4.78 9.67
C ARG A 158 18.41 -3.26 9.64
N ARG A 159 17.55 -2.55 10.39
CA ARG A 159 17.64 -1.09 10.48
C ARG A 159 18.91 -0.66 11.21
N ASN A 160 19.42 -1.48 12.15
CA ASN A 160 20.66 -1.22 12.89
C ASN A 160 20.70 0.22 13.47
N GLY A 161 19.63 0.60 14.17
CA GLY A 161 19.49 1.94 14.77
C GLY A 161 19.16 3.09 13.81
N LYS A 162 18.94 2.81 12.52
CA LYS A 162 18.58 3.82 11.50
C LYS A 162 17.06 3.94 11.35
N ASP A 163 16.66 4.96 10.58
CA ASP A 163 15.28 5.20 10.18
C ASP A 163 14.75 4.09 9.26
N VAL A 164 13.42 3.96 9.24
CA VAL A 164 12.70 2.96 8.43
C VAL A 164 11.68 3.66 7.54
N TYR A 165 11.71 3.45 6.22
CA TYR A 165 10.72 3.97 5.30
C TYR A 165 9.79 2.84 4.83
N VAL A 166 8.50 2.98 5.10
CA VAL A 166 7.49 2.02 4.64
C VAL A 166 6.90 2.51 3.33
N VAL A 167 7.05 1.69 2.28
CA VAL A 167 6.65 2.05 0.92
C VAL A 167 5.77 0.98 0.30
N GLY A 168 4.71 1.39 -0.40
CA GLY A 168 3.83 0.47 -1.10
C GLY A 168 2.82 1.22 -1.96
N CYS A 169 2.27 0.53 -2.97
CA CYS A 169 1.18 1.09 -3.76
C CYS A 169 -0.09 1.26 -2.90
N THR A 170 -1.07 2.00 -3.40
CA THR A 170 -2.41 2.01 -2.80
C THR A 170 -2.98 0.59 -2.76
N ASN A 171 -3.85 0.33 -1.78
CA ASN A 171 -4.56 -0.96 -1.59
C ASN A 171 -3.70 -2.21 -1.25
N VAL A 172 -2.37 -2.11 -1.14
CA VAL A 172 -1.52 -3.23 -0.68
C VAL A 172 -1.65 -3.54 0.82
N GLY A 173 -2.32 -2.66 1.57
CA GLY A 173 -2.52 -2.77 3.01
C GLY A 173 -1.42 -2.13 3.87
N LYS A 174 -0.69 -1.15 3.33
CA LYS A 174 0.35 -0.37 4.04
C LYS A 174 -0.17 0.28 5.33
N SER A 175 -1.29 1.00 5.27
CA SER A 175 -1.85 1.67 6.46
C SER A 175 -2.28 0.66 7.54
N THR A 176 -2.88 -0.47 7.14
CA THR A 176 -3.21 -1.56 8.06
C THR A 176 -1.96 -2.15 8.70
N PHE A 177 -0.89 -2.35 7.92
CA PHE A 177 0.38 -2.88 8.41
C PHE A 177 1.01 -1.95 9.45
N ILE A 178 1.02 -0.65 9.18
CA ILE A 178 1.55 0.36 10.10
C ILE A 178 0.73 0.43 11.38
N ASN A 179 -0.60 0.47 11.28
CA ASN A 179 -1.48 0.44 12.45
C ASN A 179 -1.26 -0.82 13.29
N GLN A 180 -1.01 -1.95 12.64
CA GLN A 180 -0.70 -3.20 13.33
C GLN A 180 0.63 -3.12 14.11
N LEU A 181 1.68 -2.52 13.53
CA LEU A 181 2.95 -2.26 14.24
C LEU A 181 2.78 -1.31 15.42
N ILE A 182 2.02 -0.21 15.25
CA ILE A 182 1.76 0.78 16.30
C ILE A 182 1.03 0.11 17.48
N ASN A 183 -0.02 -0.67 17.19
CA ASN A 183 -0.82 -1.32 18.22
C ASN A 183 -0.03 -2.35 19.04
N ARG A 184 0.99 -2.96 18.42
CA ARG A 184 1.86 -3.96 19.05
C ARG A 184 3.04 -3.33 19.78
N SER A 185 3.43 -2.12 19.41
CA SER A 185 4.45 -1.33 20.08
C SER A 185 3.88 -0.74 21.38
N SER A 186 4.09 -1.46 22.49
CA SER A 186 3.67 -1.11 23.85
C SER A 186 4.09 0.32 24.23
N GLY A 187 3.20 1.30 24.10
CA GLY A 187 3.40 2.64 24.65
C GLY A 187 3.19 3.82 23.70
N VAL A 188 2.99 3.60 22.40
CA VAL A 188 2.88 4.69 21.42
C VAL A 188 1.45 4.81 20.88
N LYS A 189 0.45 4.95 21.76
CA LYS A 189 -0.92 5.24 21.31
C LYS A 189 -1.10 6.68 20.81
N ASN A 190 -0.17 7.59 21.15
CA ASN A 190 -0.31 9.04 20.94
C ASN A 190 0.89 9.74 20.28
N ALA A 191 1.88 9.04 19.69
CA ALA A 191 3.04 9.71 19.06
C ALA A 191 3.05 9.64 17.52
N ILE A 192 1.86 9.69 16.92
CA ILE A 192 1.75 9.88 15.47
C ILE A 192 1.90 11.38 15.22
N THR A 193 3.05 11.82 14.72
CA THR A 193 3.25 13.21 14.28
C THR A 193 3.23 13.24 12.75
N THR A 194 2.55 14.24 12.19
CA THR A 194 2.65 14.50 10.75
C THR A 194 3.86 15.39 10.54
N SER A 195 4.74 15.00 9.63
CA SER A 195 5.86 15.83 9.22
C SER A 195 5.71 16.19 7.74
N TYR A 196 5.77 17.48 7.46
CA TYR A 196 5.82 17.99 6.11
C TYR A 196 7.28 18.14 5.71
N PHE A 197 7.69 17.47 4.63
CA PHE A 197 9.00 17.72 4.06
C PHE A 197 8.96 19.06 3.29
N PRO A 198 9.97 19.94 3.42
CA PRO A 198 10.02 21.17 2.65
C PRO A 198 9.92 20.90 1.15
N GLY A 199 9.04 21.64 0.46
CA GLY A 199 8.87 21.57 -0.99
C GLY A 199 7.94 20.46 -1.51
N THR A 200 7.18 19.78 -0.66
CA THR A 200 6.17 18.79 -1.09
C THR A 200 4.88 18.91 -0.27
N THR A 201 3.71 18.92 -0.92
CA THR A 201 2.36 18.84 -0.30
C THR A 201 2.03 17.45 0.26
N LEU A 202 2.98 16.52 0.16
CA LEU A 202 2.95 15.15 0.66
C LEU A 202 3.58 15.07 2.06
N GLY A 203 2.75 14.82 3.07
CA GLY A 203 3.21 14.61 4.45
C GLY A 203 3.53 13.13 4.72
N PHE A 204 4.68 12.87 5.31
CA PHE A 204 5.00 11.57 5.91
C PHE A 204 4.41 11.50 7.32
N ILE A 205 3.94 10.32 7.70
CA ILE A 205 3.59 10.06 9.10
C ILE A 205 4.85 9.53 9.78
N GLN A 206 5.28 10.20 10.85
CA GLN A 206 6.43 9.77 11.65
C GLN A 206 5.95 8.98 12.87
N ILE A 207 6.58 7.84 13.10
CA ILE A 207 6.35 6.96 14.24
C ILE A 207 7.71 6.75 14.91
N PRO A 208 7.92 7.29 16.12
CA PRO A 208 9.17 7.09 16.85
C PRO A 208 9.43 5.60 17.12
N LEU A 209 10.60 5.10 16.71
CA LEU A 209 11.05 3.75 17.03
C LEU A 209 11.89 3.74 18.32
N ASP A 210 12.77 4.74 18.44
CA ASP A 210 13.59 4.99 19.62
C ASP A 210 13.86 6.49 19.76
N ARG A 211 14.82 6.87 20.62
CA ARG A 211 15.15 8.30 20.86
C ARG A 211 15.78 9.01 19.67
N LYS A 212 16.27 8.28 18.66
CA LYS A 212 17.11 8.82 17.58
C LYS A 212 16.61 8.46 16.18
N SER A 213 15.65 7.56 16.06
CA SER A 213 15.18 7.06 14.78
C SER A 213 13.66 6.91 14.74
N ASN A 214 13.12 7.04 13.53
CA ASN A 214 11.70 7.00 13.24
C ASN A 214 11.39 6.03 12.10
N MET A 215 10.15 5.54 12.12
CA MET A 215 9.51 4.92 10.98
C MET A 215 8.66 5.96 10.26
N TYR A 216 8.82 6.04 8.95
CA TYR A 216 8.14 6.99 8.07
C TYR A 216 7.14 6.24 7.21
N ASP A 217 5.85 6.57 7.36
CA ASP A 217 4.83 6.16 6.40
C ASP A 217 4.92 7.03 5.16
N THR A 218 5.15 6.42 4.00
CA THR A 218 5.11 7.12 2.73
C THR A 218 3.70 7.10 2.14
N PRO A 219 3.21 8.20 1.54
CA PRO A 219 2.00 8.20 0.73
C PRO A 219 1.96 7.01 -0.23
N GLY A 220 0.79 6.36 -0.29
CA GLY A 220 0.57 5.25 -1.20
C GLY A 220 0.63 5.70 -2.66
N VAL A 221 1.21 4.86 -3.51
CA VAL A 221 1.36 5.15 -4.94
C VAL A 221 0.18 4.61 -5.71
N VAL A 222 -0.40 5.46 -6.53
CA VAL A 222 -1.42 5.05 -7.48
C VAL A 222 -0.71 4.43 -8.69
N ASN A 223 -0.63 3.10 -8.75
CA ASN A 223 -0.12 2.44 -9.95
C ASN A 223 -1.26 2.23 -10.94
N ARG A 224 -1.34 3.09 -11.96
CA ARG A 224 -2.39 3.07 -13.00
C ARG A 224 -2.53 1.75 -13.76
N ARG A 225 -1.56 0.83 -13.65
CA ARG A 225 -1.63 -0.52 -14.23
C ARG A 225 -2.40 -1.53 -13.38
N GLN A 226 -2.73 -1.20 -12.14
CA GLN A 226 -3.51 -2.08 -11.26
C GLN A 226 -4.92 -2.28 -11.79
N LEU A 227 -5.45 -3.49 -11.63
CA LEU A 227 -6.82 -3.83 -11.99
C LEU A 227 -7.83 -2.90 -11.33
N VAL A 228 -7.51 -2.41 -10.12
CA VAL A 228 -8.36 -1.52 -9.31
C VAL A 228 -8.74 -0.21 -10.01
N HIS A 229 -7.96 0.23 -11.02
CA HIS A 229 -8.26 1.45 -11.78
C HIS A 229 -9.24 1.24 -12.94
N TYR A 230 -9.50 -0.03 -13.30
CA TYR A 230 -10.37 -0.40 -14.41
C TYR A 230 -11.72 -0.96 -13.94
N VAL A 231 -11.94 -1.01 -12.63
CA VAL A 231 -13.12 -1.63 -12.01
C VAL A 231 -13.82 -0.63 -11.10
N SER A 232 -15.15 -0.73 -11.04
CA SER A 232 -15.92 0.09 -10.10
C SER A 232 -15.65 -0.31 -8.65
N ASP A 233 -15.87 0.59 -7.68
CA ASP A 233 -15.75 0.27 -6.25
C ASP A 233 -16.63 -0.92 -5.83
N LYS A 234 -17.78 -1.10 -6.49
CA LYS A 234 -18.68 -2.22 -6.24
C LYS A 234 -18.05 -3.53 -6.70
N ASP A 235 -17.46 -3.54 -7.88
CA ASP A 235 -16.82 -4.72 -8.46
C ASP A 235 -15.51 -5.06 -7.75
N LEU A 236 -14.75 -4.03 -7.32
CA LEU A 236 -13.54 -4.20 -6.53
C LEU A 236 -13.80 -5.01 -5.26
N LYS A 237 -14.95 -4.79 -4.61
CA LYS A 237 -15.37 -5.55 -3.41
C LYS A 237 -15.73 -7.01 -3.69
N VAL A 238 -16.04 -7.36 -4.94
CA VAL A 238 -16.37 -8.73 -5.37
C VAL A 238 -15.10 -9.48 -5.74
N ILE A 239 -14.21 -8.86 -6.52
CA ILE A 239 -12.97 -9.47 -6.98
C ILE A 239 -11.92 -9.60 -5.87
N THR A 240 -12.00 -8.76 -4.82
CA THR A 240 -11.09 -8.82 -3.67
C THR A 240 -11.56 -9.88 -2.68
N PRO A 241 -10.79 -10.96 -2.44
CA PRO A 241 -11.17 -11.98 -1.48
C PRO A 241 -11.18 -11.40 -0.06
N LYS A 242 -12.21 -11.75 0.74
CA LYS A 242 -12.36 -11.34 2.15
C LYS A 242 -12.09 -12.47 3.14
N LYS A 243 -11.97 -13.69 2.63
CA LYS A 243 -11.78 -14.94 3.37
C LYS A 243 -10.83 -15.81 2.57
N GLU A 244 -10.30 -16.84 3.23
CA GLU A 244 -9.51 -17.90 2.60
C GLU A 244 -10.15 -18.34 1.27
N ILE A 245 -9.37 -18.23 0.19
CA ILE A 245 -9.76 -18.64 -1.16
C ILE A 245 -9.96 -20.15 -1.16
N LYS A 246 -11.13 -20.59 -1.61
CA LYS A 246 -11.41 -22.01 -1.76
C LYS A 246 -11.07 -22.46 -3.19
N PRO A 247 -10.35 -23.58 -3.36
CA PRO A 247 -10.09 -24.13 -4.68
C PRO A 247 -11.40 -24.54 -5.35
N LYS A 248 -11.66 -24.02 -6.56
CA LYS A 248 -12.77 -24.42 -7.42
C LYS A 248 -12.22 -25.31 -8.54
N VAL A 249 -12.61 -26.58 -8.57
CA VAL A 249 -12.12 -27.56 -9.55
C VAL A 249 -13.07 -27.64 -10.74
N TYR A 250 -12.54 -27.46 -11.96
CA TYR A 250 -13.28 -27.61 -13.21
C TYR A 250 -12.61 -28.68 -14.07
N GLN A 251 -13.38 -29.62 -14.59
CA GLN A 251 -12.90 -30.53 -15.64
C GLN A 251 -13.23 -29.94 -16.99
N LEU A 252 -12.21 -29.63 -17.78
CA LEU A 252 -12.38 -29.06 -19.11
C LEU A 252 -11.95 -30.04 -20.20
N GLN A 253 -12.67 -30.01 -21.32
CA GLN A 253 -12.25 -30.55 -22.61
C GLN A 253 -11.63 -29.43 -23.45
N ASP A 254 -10.90 -29.82 -24.50
CA ASP A 254 -10.37 -28.85 -25.45
C ASP A 254 -11.49 -27.97 -26.04
N LYS A 255 -11.12 -26.74 -26.38
CA LYS A 255 -12.01 -25.69 -26.89
C LYS A 255 -13.07 -25.19 -25.90
N GLN A 256 -12.95 -25.50 -24.61
CA GLN A 256 -13.79 -24.91 -23.57
C GLN A 256 -13.16 -23.65 -22.98
N THR A 257 -14.02 -22.73 -22.57
CA THR A 257 -13.64 -21.43 -21.98
C THR A 257 -14.22 -21.30 -20.58
N LEU A 258 -13.43 -20.76 -19.66
CA LEU A 258 -13.88 -20.25 -18.38
C LEU A 258 -13.89 -18.72 -18.41
N PHE A 259 -15.02 -18.14 -18.00
CA PHE A 259 -15.13 -16.71 -17.74
C PHE A 259 -15.09 -16.45 -16.25
N PHE A 260 -14.25 -15.50 -15.84
CA PHE A 260 -14.14 -15.03 -14.46
C PHE A 260 -14.82 -13.66 -14.35
N GLY A 261 -16.14 -13.71 -14.21
CA GLY A 261 -16.99 -12.52 -14.38
C GLY A 261 -16.76 -11.88 -15.76
N GLY A 262 -16.70 -10.54 -15.78
CA GLY A 262 -16.30 -9.77 -16.97
C GLY A 262 -14.82 -9.40 -17.03
N PHE A 263 -13.98 -9.93 -16.12
CA PHE A 263 -12.60 -9.44 -15.92
C PHE A 263 -11.54 -10.26 -16.65
N ALA A 264 -11.74 -11.57 -16.75
CA ALA A 264 -10.77 -12.46 -17.39
C ALA A 264 -11.44 -13.63 -18.09
N ARG A 265 -10.78 -14.11 -19.15
CA ARG A 265 -11.15 -15.28 -19.93
C ARG A 265 -9.98 -16.25 -19.98
N PHE A 266 -10.27 -17.53 -19.75
CA PHE A 266 -9.30 -18.60 -19.90
C PHE A 266 -9.81 -19.59 -20.94
N ASP A 267 -9.08 -19.75 -22.04
CA ASP A 267 -9.43 -20.65 -23.14
C ASP A 267 -8.53 -21.89 -23.12
N PHE A 268 -9.12 -23.07 -22.94
CA PHE A 268 -8.39 -24.33 -23.04
C PHE A 268 -8.28 -24.75 -24.51
N GLU A 269 -7.30 -24.21 -25.23
CA GLU A 269 -7.23 -24.36 -26.69
C GLU A 269 -6.98 -25.79 -27.19
N LYS A 270 -6.15 -26.57 -26.50
CA LYS A 270 -5.77 -27.93 -26.90
C LYS A 270 -5.25 -28.73 -25.71
N GLY A 271 -5.69 -29.97 -25.59
CA GLY A 271 -5.15 -30.95 -24.66
C GLY A 271 -6.18 -32.04 -24.35
N MET A 272 -5.75 -33.07 -23.62
CA MET A 272 -6.69 -34.08 -23.13
C MET A 272 -7.58 -33.50 -22.04
N LYS A 273 -8.74 -34.12 -21.81
CA LYS A 273 -9.63 -33.79 -20.70
C LYS A 273 -8.83 -33.77 -19.39
N GLN A 274 -8.76 -32.62 -18.74
CA GLN A 274 -7.97 -32.44 -17.52
C GLN A 274 -8.64 -31.50 -16.52
N SER A 275 -8.21 -31.60 -15.26
CA SER A 275 -8.70 -30.78 -14.17
C SER A 275 -7.90 -29.48 -14.07
N PHE A 276 -8.61 -28.36 -14.02
CA PHE A 276 -8.07 -27.05 -13.69
C PHE A 276 -8.58 -26.63 -12.32
N VAL A 277 -7.66 -26.18 -11.44
CA VAL A 277 -7.99 -25.72 -10.09
C VAL A 277 -7.87 -24.20 -10.06
N CYS A 278 -9.01 -23.52 -9.97
CA CYS A 278 -9.09 -22.07 -9.94
C CYS A 278 -9.03 -21.56 -8.49
N TYR A 279 -8.16 -20.60 -8.24
CA TYR A 279 -8.01 -19.90 -6.96
C TYR A 279 -8.35 -18.43 -7.17
N LEU A 280 -9.60 -18.06 -6.90
CA LEU A 280 -10.17 -16.73 -7.13
C LEU A 280 -11.02 -16.31 -5.92
N SER A 281 -11.53 -15.08 -5.90
CA SER A 281 -12.53 -14.69 -4.90
C SER A 281 -13.67 -15.72 -4.82
N ASN A 282 -14.15 -15.95 -3.60
CA ASN A 282 -15.19 -16.94 -3.37
C ASN A 282 -16.55 -16.48 -3.89
N ASP A 283 -16.78 -15.16 -3.83
CA ASP A 283 -18.00 -14.45 -4.25
C ASP A 283 -18.11 -14.36 -5.78
#